data_AF-A0A5N7MEA6-F1
#
_entry.id   AF-A0A5N7MEA6-F1
#
_cell.length_a   1.000
_cell.length_b   1.000
_cell.length_c   1.000
_cell.angle_alpha   90.00
_cell.angle_beta   90.00
_cell.angle_gamma   90.00
#
_symmetry.space_group_name_H-M   'P 1'
#
loop_
_entity.id
_entity.type
_entity.pdbx_description
1 polymer ?
#
loop_
_entity_poly.entity_id
_entity_poly.type
_entity_poly.pdbx_seq_one_letter_code
_entity_poly.pdbx_strand_id
1 'polypeptide(L)' 'MQEVNMTTFALHMSHLQVSLRPVAVVGQWLTRRRIRQELLELDDEQLTDVGLSRDIVLEAANKPLWSA' A
#
# COMPACT_ATOMS: atom_id res chain seq x y z
N MET A 1 26.59 -16.24 -45.89
CA MET A 1 27.02 -15.75 -44.57
C MET A 1 26.31 -14.42 -44.29
N GLN A 2 25.05 -14.42 -43.79
CA GLN A 2 24.39 -13.21 -43.26
C GLN A 2 23.00 -13.55 -42.63
N GLU A 3 22.93 -14.46 -41.66
CA GLU A 3 21.64 -14.72 -40.95
C GLU A 3 21.73 -14.66 -39.42
N VAL A 4 22.93 -14.59 -38.84
CA VAL A 4 23.11 -14.73 -37.38
C VAL A 4 22.89 -13.41 -36.60
N ASN A 5 22.74 -12.28 -37.30
CA ASN A 5 22.66 -10.97 -36.65
C ASN A 5 21.23 -10.54 -36.28
N MET A 6 20.19 -11.20 -36.78
CA MET A 6 18.80 -10.76 -36.57
C MET A 6 18.20 -11.30 -35.26
N THR A 7 18.63 -12.47 -34.79
CA THR A 7 18.17 -13.09 -33.54
C THR A 7 18.84 -12.54 -32.28
N THR A 8 20.04 -11.96 -32.41
CA THR A 8 20.78 -11.39 -31.27
C THR A 8 20.19 -10.06 -30.80
N PHE A 9 19.59 -9.27 -31.70
CA PHE A 9 19.05 -7.95 -31.36
C PHE A 9 17.70 -8.01 -30.61
N ALA A 10 16.92 -9.07 -30.81
CA ALA A 10 15.57 -9.20 -30.23
C ALA A 10 15.56 -9.56 -28.73
N LEU A 11 16.68 -9.99 -28.16
CA LEU A 11 16.79 -10.45 -26.77
C LEU A 11 17.08 -9.34 -25.76
N HIS A 12 17.37 -8.11 -26.19
CA HIS A 12 17.85 -7.03 -25.32
C HIS A 12 16.77 -6.02 -24.88
N MET A 13 15.50 -6.23 -25.27
CA MET A 13 14.40 -5.28 -25.05
C MET A 13 13.25 -5.88 -24.24
N SER A 14 13.57 -6.70 -23.23
CA SER A 14 12.57 -7.49 -22.49
C SER A 14 12.64 -7.36 -20.97
N HIS A 15 13.14 -6.23 -20.42
CA HIS A 15 13.55 -6.21 -19.01
C HIS A 15 12.90 -5.13 -18.13
N LEU A 16 12.11 -4.22 -18.68
CA LEU A 16 11.56 -3.09 -17.91
C LEU A 16 10.04 -2.95 -18.09
N GLN A 17 9.30 -4.01 -17.81
CA GLN A 17 7.88 -3.88 -17.50
C GLN A 17 7.72 -3.71 -15.98
N VAL A 18 7.90 -2.48 -15.49
CA VAL A 18 7.54 -2.13 -14.11
C VAL A 18 6.03 -2.13 -14.02
N SER A 19 5.46 -3.23 -13.52
CA SER A 19 4.03 -3.32 -13.27
C SER A 19 3.59 -2.21 -12.29
N LEU A 20 2.45 -1.54 -12.54
CA LEU A 20 1.88 -0.46 -11.70
C LEU A 20 1.31 -0.95 -10.34
N ARG A 21 1.29 -2.27 -10.12
CA ARG A 21 0.70 -2.91 -8.94
C ARG A 21 1.33 -2.51 -7.59
N PRO A 22 2.67 -2.34 -7.44
CA PRO A 22 3.25 -1.97 -6.16
C PRO A 22 2.91 -0.52 -5.78
N VAL A 23 2.75 0.39 -6.76
CA VAL A 23 2.35 1.78 -6.49
C VAL A 23 0.93 1.86 -5.93
N ALA A 24 0.01 1.06 -6.47
CA ALA A 24 -1.35 0.98 -5.95
C ALA A 24 -1.41 0.45 -4.51
N VAL A 25 -0.59 -0.56 -4.19
CA VAL A 25 -0.48 -1.12 -2.83
C VAL A 25 0.11 -0.10 -1.85
N VAL A 26 1.18 0.60 -2.23
CA VAL A 26 1.80 1.65 -1.42
C VAL A 26 0.82 2.81 -1.18
N GLY A 27 0.10 3.25 -2.21
CA GLY A 27 -0.92 4.29 -2.09
C GLY A 27 -2.02 3.89 -1.09
N GLN A 28 -2.50 2.65 -1.18
CA GLN A 28 -3.52 2.14 -0.28
C GLN A 28 -3.02 2.02 1.18
N TRP A 29 -1.74 1.69 1.38
CA TRP A 29 -1.12 1.69 2.70
C TRP A 29 -0.98 3.10 3.28
N LEU A 30 -0.63 4.09 2.46
CA LEU A 30 -0.57 5.50 2.88
C LEU A 30 -1.94 6.04 3.27
N THR A 31 -2.99 5.76 2.50
CA THR A 31 -4.36 6.13 2.84
C THR A 31 -4.79 5.53 4.17
N ARG A 32 -4.54 4.23 4.39
CA ARG A 32 -4.87 3.55 5.65
C ARG A 32 -4.08 4.10 6.84
N ARG A 33 -2.81 4.45 6.64
CA ARG A 33 -1.99 5.08 7.68
C ARG A 33 -2.55 6.44 8.08
N ARG A 34 -2.97 7.25 7.11
CA ARG A 34 -3.58 8.56 7.36
C ARG A 34 -4.87 8.44 8.17
N ILE A 35 -5.77 7.53 7.78
CA ILE A 35 -7.02 7.26 8.52
C ILE A 35 -6.72 6.86 9.97
N ARG A 36 -5.70 6.03 10.21
CA ARG A 36 -5.30 5.67 11.58
C ARG A 36 -4.80 6.89 12.38
N GLN A 37 -4.07 7.79 11.75
CA GLN A 37 -3.64 9.02 12.42
C GLN A 37 -4.82 9.93 12.75
N GLU A 38 -5.76 10.09 11.81
CA GLU A 38 -6.99 10.85 12.04
C GLU A 38 -7.82 10.25 13.18
N LEU A 39 -7.93 8.90 13.27
CA LEU A 39 -8.59 8.22 14.40
C LEU A 39 -7.85 8.40 15.74
N LEU A 40 -6.52 8.50 15.73
CA LEU A 40 -5.72 8.76 16.92
C LEU A 40 -5.80 10.23 17.37
N GLU A 41 -6.08 11.15 16.45
CA GLU A 41 -6.30 12.57 16.73
C GLU A 41 -7.72 12.85 17.27
N LEU A 42 -8.68 11.94 17.08
CA LEU A 42 -10.00 12.05 17.69
C LEU A 42 -9.93 11.96 19.22
N ASP A 43 -10.55 12.91 19.90
CA ASP A 43 -10.67 12.93 21.36
C ASP A 43 -11.65 11.85 21.88
N ASP A 44 -11.55 11.48 23.17
CA ASP A 44 -12.34 10.39 23.75
C ASP A 44 -13.86 10.63 23.62
N GLU A 45 -14.28 11.90 23.72
CA GLU A 45 -15.67 12.32 23.53
C GLU A 45 -16.15 12.12 22.08
N GLN A 46 -15.28 12.40 21.10
CA GLN A 46 -15.56 12.21 19.68
C GLN A 46 -15.65 10.72 19.31
N LEU A 47 -14.80 9.88 19.92
CA LEU A 47 -14.90 8.44 19.77
C LEU A 47 -16.20 7.89 20.37
N THR A 48 -16.58 8.41 21.54
CA THR A 48 -17.79 7.99 22.24
C THR A 48 -19.06 8.33 21.43
N ASP A 49 -19.09 9.47 20.74
CA ASP A 49 -20.21 9.89 19.88
C ASP A 49 -20.49 8.87 18.74
N VAL A 50 -19.45 8.27 18.17
CA VAL A 50 -19.56 7.21 17.15
C VAL A 50 -19.63 5.80 17.75
N GLY A 51 -19.74 5.68 19.09
CA GLY A 51 -19.84 4.41 19.81
C GLY A 51 -18.55 3.60 19.84
N LEU A 52 -17.40 4.24 19.60
CA LEU A 52 -16.09 3.62 19.67
C LEU A 52 -15.43 3.89 21.02
N SER A 53 -14.79 2.87 21.57
CA SER A 53 -13.96 3.01 22.76
C SER A 53 -12.48 3.10 22.36
N ARG A 54 -11.68 3.83 23.16
CA ARG A 54 -10.27 4.13 22.86
C ARG A 54 -9.42 2.87 22.68
N ASP A 55 -9.71 1.82 23.44
CA ASP A 55 -9.10 0.49 23.36
C ASP A 55 -9.25 -0.14 21.96
N ILE A 56 -10.44 -0.10 21.38
CA ILE A 56 -10.73 -0.62 20.04
C ILE A 56 -9.91 0.13 18.98
N VAL A 57 -9.81 1.45 19.13
CA VAL A 57 -9.02 2.30 18.22
C VAL A 57 -7.53 1.99 18.33
N LEU A 58 -7.01 1.82 19.54
CA LEU A 58 -5.61 1.45 19.77
C LEU A 58 -5.28 0.06 19.23
N GLU A 59 -6.18 -0.90 19.39
CA GLU A 59 -6.01 -2.24 18.83
C GLU A 59 -5.99 -2.21 17.30
N ALA A 60 -6.92 -1.49 16.68
CA ALA A 60 -6.94 -1.29 15.24
C ALA A 60 -5.70 -0.54 14.71
N ALA A 61 -5.20 0.44 15.47
CA ALA A 61 -4.02 1.22 15.12
C ALA A 61 -2.73 0.37 15.15
N ASN A 62 -2.62 -0.50 16.16
CA ASN A 62 -1.46 -1.40 16.35
C ASN A 62 -1.48 -2.62 15.42
N LYS A 63 -2.60 -2.90 14.74
CA LYS A 63 -2.68 -4.04 13.83
C LYS A 63 -1.70 -3.90 12.66
N PRO A 64 -0.82 -4.92 12.43
CA PRO A 64 0.18 -4.84 11.38
C PRO A 64 -0.44 -4.76 9.98
N LEU A 65 0.16 -3.95 9.11
CA LEU A 65 -0.36 -3.59 7.78
C LEU A 65 -0.56 -4.79 6.84
N TRP A 66 0.15 -5.89 7.07
CA TRP A 66 0.08 -7.13 6.28
C TRP A 66 -1.01 -8.11 6.74
N SER A 67 -1.75 -7.79 7.80
CA SER A 67 -2.79 -8.66 8.39
C SER A 67 -4.24 -8.21 8.09
N ALA A 68 -4.40 -7.44 7.01
CA ALA A 68 -5.67 -6.87 6.58
C ALA A 68 -6.55 -7.87 5.83
#